data_AF-A0A421GBS9-F1
#
_entry.id   AF-A0A421GBS9-F1
#
_cell.length_a   1.000
_cell.length_b   1.000
_cell.length_c   1.000
_cell.angle_alpha   90.00
_cell.angle_beta   90.00
_cell.angle_gamma   90.00
#
_symmetry.space_group_name_H-M   'P 1'
#
loop_
_entity.id
_entity.type
_entity.pdbx_description
1 polymer ?
#
loop_
_entity_poly.entity_id
_entity_poly.type
_entity_poly.pdbx_seq_one_letter_code
_entity_poly.pdbx_strand_id
1 'polypeptide(L)'
;MFGVANPTLEMMRIKSSYVDDVSGAAVLASIAEPTMDDPFCSLVIKWMEMDLPLRKSGLVKNRDYVYMEATGMVQLGPQGDRIGYQLMHSVHFPQTVDRPHKIRGRLSMCSFFRQTSPDTLEHYSSGTIDPGGVIPRSLLVRSAAAHMLAPLRYAYCGQMKKLTWVLQQKREERRLGGDCHHEPKQVCVTCRAKAGHLFGTKCRICQGHLCMSCSIKKKLSFLAPDRSLQGHQGPTIYRVICLLLLNSVV
;
A
#
# COMPACT_ATOMS: atom_id res chain seq x y z
N MET A 1 6.62 -7.56 -1.44
CA MET A 1 6.54 -6.74 -2.66
C MET A 1 5.16 -6.16 -3.00
N PHE A 2 4.04 -6.88 -2.81
CA PHE A 2 2.70 -6.36 -3.20
C PHE A 2 2.30 -5.01 -2.57
N GLY A 3 2.76 -4.71 -1.34
CA GLY A 3 2.59 -3.39 -0.73
C GLY A 3 3.46 -2.29 -1.32
N VAL A 4 4.64 -2.65 -1.84
CA VAL A 4 5.63 -1.76 -2.45
C VAL A 4 5.11 -1.26 -3.80
N ALA A 5 4.73 -2.20 -4.66
CA ALA A 5 4.39 -1.95 -6.07
C ALA A 5 3.20 -1.00 -6.22
N ASN A 6 3.41 0.06 -6.99
CA ASN A 6 2.45 1.12 -7.27
C ASN A 6 2.72 1.81 -8.62
N PRO A 7 2.79 1.08 -9.75
CA PRO A 7 3.17 1.63 -11.06
C PRO A 7 2.18 2.66 -11.60
N THR A 8 0.90 2.63 -11.20
CA THR A 8 -0.12 3.58 -11.67
C THR A 8 -0.53 4.59 -10.60
N LEU A 9 -1.13 5.71 -11.01
CA LEU A 9 -1.64 6.74 -10.09
C LEU A 9 -2.69 6.17 -9.13
N GLU A 10 -3.57 5.30 -9.61
CA GLU A 10 -4.55 4.56 -8.82
C GLU A 10 -3.88 3.76 -7.70
N MET A 11 -2.80 3.04 -8.03
CA MET A 11 -2.07 2.25 -7.05
C MET A 11 -1.25 3.11 -6.09
N MET A 12 -0.72 4.26 -6.54
CA MET A 12 -0.07 5.25 -5.67
C MET A 12 -1.06 5.78 -4.62
N ARG A 13 -2.26 6.14 -5.07
CA ARG A 13 -3.37 6.58 -4.22
C ARG A 13 -3.74 5.53 -3.17
N ILE A 14 -3.90 4.27 -3.58
CA ILE A 14 -4.18 3.18 -2.63
C ILE A 14 -3.02 3.00 -1.64
N LYS A 15 -1.77 3.03 -2.11
CA LYS A 15 -0.58 2.91 -1.24
C LYS A 15 -0.53 4.02 -0.20
N SER A 16 -0.68 5.28 -0.61
CA SER A 16 -0.61 6.43 0.31
C SER A 16 -1.69 6.37 1.38
N SER A 17 -2.88 5.85 1.07
CA SER A 17 -3.96 5.68 2.06
C SER A 17 -3.62 4.73 3.24
N TYR A 18 -2.64 3.83 3.07
CA TYR A 18 -2.23 2.90 4.12
C TYR A 18 -0.86 3.24 4.74
N VAL A 19 -0.02 3.95 3.99
CA VAL A 19 1.36 4.27 4.39
C VAL A 19 1.46 5.69 4.95
N ASP A 20 0.67 6.62 4.43
CA ASP A 20 0.67 8.04 4.81
C ASP A 20 2.03 8.73 4.57
N ASP A 21 2.65 8.44 3.41
CA ASP A 21 4.02 8.86 3.06
C ASP A 21 4.09 10.07 2.11
N VAL A 22 3.03 10.32 1.34
CA VAL A 22 2.99 11.39 0.33
C VAL A 22 1.70 12.20 0.41
N SER A 23 1.82 13.52 0.21
CA SER A 23 0.68 14.44 0.22
C SER A 23 0.12 14.75 -1.18
N GLY A 24 0.89 14.44 -2.21
CA GLY A 24 0.55 14.58 -3.61
C GLY A 24 1.38 13.62 -4.44
N ALA A 25 0.81 13.08 -5.53
CA ALA A 25 1.48 12.09 -6.36
C ALA A 25 0.96 12.14 -7.80
N ALA A 26 1.85 11.85 -8.75
CA ALA A 26 1.54 11.64 -10.16
C ALA A 26 2.48 10.59 -10.76
N VAL A 27 1.98 9.81 -11.71
CA VAL A 27 2.80 9.00 -12.61
C VAL A 27 3.00 9.81 -13.89
N LEU A 28 4.26 10.06 -14.25
CA LEU A 28 4.62 10.88 -15.40
C LEU A 28 4.84 10.04 -16.65
N ALA A 29 5.48 8.87 -16.50
CA ALA A 29 5.70 7.91 -17.58
C ALA A 29 5.96 6.51 -17.04
N SER A 30 5.44 5.49 -17.73
CA SER A 30 5.81 4.09 -17.52
C SER A 30 6.90 3.72 -18.53
N ILE A 31 8.07 3.29 -18.04
CA ILE A 31 9.18 2.84 -18.90
C ILE A 31 9.15 1.31 -19.03
N ALA A 32 8.91 0.61 -17.93
CA ALA A 32 8.69 -0.83 -17.89
C ALA A 32 7.50 -1.16 -16.99
N GLU A 33 6.56 -1.93 -17.52
CA GLU A 33 5.34 -2.33 -16.82
C GLU A 33 5.46 -3.76 -16.27
N PRO A 34 4.83 -4.05 -15.11
CA PRO A 34 4.76 -5.41 -14.60
C PRO A 34 4.07 -6.38 -15.57
N THR A 35 4.52 -7.62 -15.57
CA THR A 35 3.93 -8.71 -16.36
C THR A 35 3.36 -9.79 -15.46
N MET A 36 2.71 -10.80 -16.04
CA MET A 36 2.25 -11.96 -15.27
C MET A 36 3.42 -12.79 -14.74
N ASP A 37 4.51 -12.89 -15.50
CA ASP A 37 5.71 -13.65 -15.11
C ASP A 37 6.57 -12.88 -14.10
N ASP A 38 6.63 -11.55 -14.23
CA ASP A 38 7.30 -10.67 -13.29
C ASP A 38 6.37 -9.54 -12.81
N PRO A 39 5.50 -9.83 -11.81
CA PRO A 39 4.46 -8.90 -11.36
C PRO A 39 4.97 -7.77 -10.46
N PHE A 40 6.27 -7.77 -10.13
CA PHE A 40 6.87 -6.74 -9.28
C PHE A 40 7.97 -5.94 -9.98
N CYS A 41 8.42 -6.37 -11.16
CA CYS A 41 9.31 -5.56 -11.99
C CYS A 41 8.55 -4.39 -12.60
N SER A 42 9.00 -3.18 -12.26
CA SER A 42 8.51 -1.97 -12.91
C SER A 42 9.57 -0.88 -12.90
N LEU A 43 9.51 -0.01 -13.90
CA LEU A 43 10.33 1.19 -14.00
C LEU A 43 9.45 2.36 -14.40
N VAL A 44 9.27 3.33 -13.51
CA VAL A 44 8.25 4.38 -13.66
C VAL A 44 8.83 5.73 -13.25
N ILE A 45 8.61 6.76 -14.06
CA ILE A 45 8.89 8.14 -13.69
C ILE A 45 7.68 8.69 -12.93
N LYS A 46 7.93 9.19 -11.73
CA LYS A 46 6.92 9.68 -10.80
C LYS A 46 7.24 11.09 -10.33
N TRP A 47 6.19 11.75 -9.89
CA TRP A 47 6.28 12.98 -9.14
C TRP A 47 5.58 12.79 -7.79
N MET A 48 6.16 13.34 -6.73
CA MET A 48 5.52 13.35 -5.41
C MET A 48 5.77 14.64 -4.64
N GLU A 49 4.86 14.93 -3.72
CA GLU A 49 5.05 15.92 -2.66
C GLU A 49 5.29 15.22 -1.34
N MET A 50 6.40 15.57 -0.70
CA MET A 50 6.70 15.09 0.65
C MET A 50 5.72 15.70 1.64
N ASP A 51 5.23 14.92 2.60
CA ASP A 51 4.38 15.46 3.66
C ASP A 51 5.25 16.09 4.76
N LEU A 52 5.55 17.37 4.59
CA LEU A 52 6.32 18.14 5.57
C LEU A 52 5.43 18.64 6.72
N PRO A 53 5.85 18.46 8.00
CA PRO A 53 5.21 19.14 9.11
C PRO A 53 5.22 20.65 8.90
N LEU A 54 4.17 21.34 9.36
CA LEU A 54 3.98 22.79 9.21
C LEU A 54 3.83 23.31 7.77
N ARG A 55 3.74 22.44 6.74
CA ARG A 55 3.48 22.90 5.37
C ARG A 55 2.18 23.70 5.23
N LYS A 56 1.18 23.41 6.08
CA LYS A 56 -0.12 24.11 6.11
C LYS A 56 -0.07 25.47 6.80
N SER A 57 0.98 25.77 7.60
CA SER A 57 1.09 27.05 8.29
C SER A 57 1.75 28.14 7.44
N GLY A 58 2.22 27.83 6.23
CA GLY A 58 2.91 28.77 5.34
C GLY A 58 4.35 29.12 5.76
N LEU A 59 4.78 28.68 6.95
CA LEU A 59 6.15 28.90 7.47
C LEU A 59 7.21 28.11 6.69
N VAL A 60 6.81 27.02 6.03
CA VAL A 60 7.72 26.14 5.27
C VAL A 60 7.12 25.87 3.90
N LYS A 61 7.85 26.25 2.84
CA LYS A 61 7.48 25.90 1.45
C LYS A 61 7.50 24.38 1.25
N ASN A 62 6.54 23.84 0.50
CA ASN A 62 6.50 22.40 0.28
C ASN A 62 7.60 21.95 -0.69
N ARG A 63 7.99 20.68 -0.57
CA ARG A 63 9.01 20.05 -1.43
C ARG A 63 8.38 19.05 -2.37
N ASP A 64 8.74 19.15 -3.64
CA ASP A 64 8.39 18.17 -4.65
C ASP A 64 9.62 17.46 -5.21
N TYR A 65 9.40 16.26 -5.72
CA TYR A 65 10.44 15.41 -6.27
C TYR A 65 9.93 14.82 -7.57
N VAL A 66 10.73 14.90 -8.63
CA VAL A 66 10.59 14.06 -9.81
C VAL A 66 11.66 12.98 -9.74
N TYR A 67 11.24 11.73 -9.84
CA TYR A 67 12.14 10.60 -9.64
C TYR A 67 11.72 9.41 -10.51
N MET A 68 12.71 8.62 -10.88
CA MET A 68 12.51 7.28 -11.41
C MET A 68 12.40 6.32 -10.23
N GLU A 69 11.39 5.46 -10.23
CA GLU A 69 11.22 4.36 -9.30
C GLU A 69 11.39 3.04 -10.05
N ALA A 70 12.31 2.20 -9.58
CA ALA A 70 12.46 0.83 -10.04
C ALA A 70 12.06 -0.13 -8.91
N THR A 71 11.22 -1.11 -9.20
CA THR A 71 10.91 -2.21 -8.29
C THR A 71 11.21 -3.53 -8.93
N GLY A 72 11.41 -4.57 -8.12
CA GLY A 72 11.57 -5.92 -8.62
C GLY A 72 11.98 -6.89 -7.53
N MET A 73 12.32 -8.08 -7.94
CA MET A 73 12.89 -9.11 -7.08
C MET A 73 14.12 -9.69 -7.73
N VAL A 74 15.10 -10.06 -6.91
CA VAL A 74 16.32 -10.72 -7.33
C VAL A 74 16.54 -11.95 -6.47
N GLN A 75 17.05 -13.00 -7.10
CA GLN A 75 17.47 -14.23 -6.45
C GLN A 75 19.00 -14.20 -6.33
N LEU A 76 19.54 -14.21 -5.11
CA LEU A 76 20.99 -14.09 -4.88
C LEU A 76 21.71 -15.43 -5.15
N GLY A 77 21.74 -15.84 -6.41
CA GLY A 77 22.30 -17.14 -6.81
C GLY A 77 21.34 -18.32 -6.57
N PRO A 78 21.70 -19.54 -7.00
CA PRO A 78 20.77 -20.67 -7.07
C PRO A 78 20.13 -21.09 -5.75
N GLN A 79 20.79 -20.82 -4.63
CA GLN A 79 20.34 -21.17 -3.28
C GLN A 79 20.27 -19.97 -2.32
N GLY A 80 20.53 -18.76 -2.82
CA GLY A 80 20.56 -17.59 -1.95
C GLY A 80 19.18 -17.05 -1.60
N ASP A 81 19.19 -15.90 -0.95
CA ASP A 81 17.94 -15.25 -0.56
C ASP A 81 17.23 -14.61 -1.75
N ARG A 82 15.90 -14.64 -1.68
CA ARG A 82 15.03 -13.87 -2.56
C ARG A 82 14.82 -12.49 -1.97
N ILE A 83 15.35 -11.48 -2.65
CA ILE A 83 15.35 -10.09 -2.18
C ILE A 83 14.43 -9.26 -3.07
N GLY A 84 13.45 -8.60 -2.46
CA GLY A 84 12.70 -7.53 -3.12
C GLY A 84 13.47 -6.21 -3.04
N TYR A 85 13.38 -5.38 -4.08
CA TYR A 85 13.98 -4.05 -4.06
C TYR A 85 13.01 -2.94 -4.49
N GLN A 86 13.25 -1.74 -3.98
CA GLN A 86 12.70 -0.49 -4.46
C GLN A 86 13.83 0.53 -4.53
N LEU A 87 14.09 1.05 -5.71
CA LEU A 87 15.08 2.10 -5.95
C LEU A 87 14.34 3.36 -6.36
N MET A 88 14.72 4.49 -5.80
CA MET A 88 14.17 5.79 -6.11
C MET A 88 15.33 6.73 -6.39
N HIS A 89 15.36 7.35 -7.56
CA HIS A 89 16.41 8.29 -7.92
C HIS A 89 15.83 9.50 -8.65
N SER A 90 16.15 10.69 -8.20
CA SER A 90 15.68 11.92 -8.84
C SER A 90 16.21 12.06 -10.26
N VAL A 91 15.34 12.44 -11.18
CA VAL A 91 15.67 12.63 -12.60
C VAL A 91 15.27 14.03 -13.05
N HIS A 92 15.97 14.56 -14.05
CA HIS A 92 15.71 15.87 -14.61
C HIS A 92 15.71 15.81 -16.14
N PHE A 93 14.66 16.38 -16.73
CA PHE A 93 14.50 16.55 -18.17
C PHE A 93 13.66 17.82 -18.44
N PRO A 94 13.67 18.38 -19.66
CA PRO A 94 13.03 19.68 -19.95
C PRO A 94 11.57 19.79 -19.53
N GLN A 95 10.83 18.69 -19.54
CA GLN A 95 9.42 18.62 -19.15
C GLN A 95 9.19 18.66 -17.62
N THR A 96 10.26 18.57 -16.80
CA THR A 96 10.20 18.59 -15.32
C THR A 96 10.30 19.99 -14.72
N VAL A 97 9.60 20.95 -15.33
CA VAL A 97 9.63 22.36 -14.93
C VAL A 97 9.27 22.53 -13.46
N ASP A 98 9.92 23.50 -12.80
CA ASP A 98 9.62 23.87 -11.43
C ASP A 98 8.19 24.38 -11.31
N ARG A 99 7.52 23.97 -10.22
CA ARG A 99 6.14 24.37 -9.95
C ARG A 99 6.11 25.60 -9.05
N PRO A 100 5.20 26.57 -9.30
CA PRO A 100 5.00 27.70 -8.41
C PRO A 100 4.77 27.24 -6.97
N HIS A 101 5.32 27.98 -6.01
CA HIS A 101 5.19 27.74 -4.56
C HIS A 101 5.79 26.42 -4.03
N LYS A 102 6.54 25.69 -4.86
CA LYS A 102 7.25 24.46 -4.45
C LYS A 102 8.74 24.64 -4.64
N ILE A 103 9.51 23.91 -3.84
CA ILE A 103 10.96 23.80 -4.00
C ILE A 103 11.27 22.38 -4.46
N ARG A 104 11.95 22.25 -5.61
CA ARG A 104 12.39 20.97 -6.14
C ARG A 104 13.51 20.41 -5.27
N GLY A 105 13.24 19.30 -4.60
CA GLY A 105 14.24 18.49 -3.91
C GLY A 105 14.82 17.42 -4.83
N ARG A 106 15.88 16.76 -4.36
CA ARG A 106 16.48 15.58 -4.98
C ARG A 106 16.61 14.46 -3.96
N LEU A 107 16.43 13.23 -4.41
CA LEU A 107 16.65 12.06 -3.58
C LEU A 107 17.35 10.96 -4.38
N SER A 108 18.05 10.10 -3.66
CA SER A 108 18.54 8.82 -4.16
C SER A 108 18.47 7.83 -3.01
N MET A 109 17.60 6.84 -3.11
CA MET A 109 17.31 5.89 -2.04
C MET A 109 17.17 4.47 -2.59
N CYS A 110 17.65 3.51 -1.83
CA CYS A 110 17.39 2.10 -2.04
C CYS A 110 16.72 1.50 -0.81
N SER A 111 15.77 0.60 -1.04
CA SER A 111 15.12 -0.22 -0.03
C SER A 111 15.20 -1.68 -0.48
N PHE A 112 15.65 -2.55 0.43
CA PHE A 112 15.70 -3.99 0.22
C PHE A 112 14.82 -4.71 1.25
N PHE A 113 14.16 -5.76 0.78
CA PHE A 113 13.19 -6.55 1.54
C PHE A 113 13.58 -8.02 1.46
N ARG A 114 14.02 -8.59 2.57
CA ARG A 114 14.44 -9.99 2.67
C ARG A 114 13.49 -10.75 3.58
N GLN A 115 12.93 -11.84 3.09
CA GLN A 115 12.07 -12.70 3.90
C GLN A 115 12.92 -13.71 4.65
N THR A 116 12.94 -13.65 5.98
CA THR A 116 13.73 -14.57 6.83
C THR A 116 12.90 -15.71 7.42
N SER A 117 11.58 -15.55 7.49
CA SER A 117 10.62 -16.59 7.86
C SER A 117 9.29 -16.36 7.10
N PRO A 118 8.31 -17.29 7.16
CA PRO A 118 7.00 -17.09 6.52
C PRO A 118 6.28 -15.79 6.90
N ASP A 119 6.55 -15.25 8.09
CA ASP A 119 5.89 -14.08 8.67
C ASP A 119 6.84 -12.91 9.00
N THR A 120 8.15 -13.08 8.82
CA THR A 120 9.16 -12.07 9.15
C THR A 120 9.89 -11.55 7.90
N LEU A 121 9.99 -10.23 7.80
CA LEU A 121 10.68 -9.51 6.74
C LEU A 121 11.72 -8.57 7.35
N GLU A 122 12.97 -8.75 6.95
CA GLU A 122 14.03 -7.76 7.17
C GLU A 122 13.92 -6.65 6.13
N HIS A 123 14.05 -5.42 6.60
CA HIS A 123 14.04 -4.22 5.76
C HIS A 123 15.32 -3.44 5.98
N TYR A 124 16.00 -3.13 4.88
CA TYR A 124 17.10 -2.19 4.84
C TYR A 124 16.72 -1.01 3.94
N SER A 125 17.01 0.21 4.38
CA SER A 125 16.93 1.40 3.53
C SER A 125 18.13 2.30 3.74
N SER A 126 18.64 2.86 2.66
CA SER A 126 19.71 3.85 2.67
C SER A 126 19.54 4.83 1.54
N GLY A 127 19.98 6.07 1.73
CA GLY A 127 19.86 7.09 0.72
C GLY A 127 20.27 8.48 1.16
N THR A 128 20.18 9.40 0.21
CA THR A 128 20.45 10.82 0.37
C THR A 128 19.21 11.62 -0.01
N ILE A 129 18.89 12.65 0.77
CA ILE A 129 17.81 13.59 0.48
C ILE A 129 18.39 15.01 0.54
N ASP A 130 18.36 15.69 -0.60
CA ASP A 130 18.58 17.13 -0.72
C ASP A 130 17.19 17.80 -0.79
N PRO A 131 16.79 18.56 0.25
CA PRO A 131 15.47 19.18 0.28
C PRO A 131 15.29 20.29 -0.75
N GLY A 132 16.37 20.79 -1.36
CA GLY A 132 16.35 22.03 -2.12
C GLY A 132 16.03 23.25 -1.24
N GLY A 133 16.77 24.33 -1.45
CA GLY A 133 16.60 25.57 -0.70
C GLY A 133 16.71 25.40 0.82
N VAL A 134 16.17 26.36 1.58
CA VAL A 134 16.34 26.43 3.04
C VAL A 134 15.20 25.69 3.77
N ILE A 135 15.57 24.79 4.68
CA ILE A 135 14.66 24.10 5.60
C ILE A 135 15.36 23.92 6.97
N PRO A 136 14.66 24.09 8.10
CA PRO A 136 15.24 23.78 9.40
C PRO A 136 15.72 22.33 9.47
N ARG A 137 16.97 22.11 9.90
CA ARG A 137 17.60 20.78 9.94
C ARG A 137 16.76 19.76 10.73
N SER A 138 16.20 20.16 11.86
CA SER A 138 15.34 19.30 12.69
C SER A 138 14.10 18.80 11.94
N LEU A 139 13.50 19.66 11.10
CA LEU A 139 12.35 19.31 10.27
C LEU A 139 12.73 18.37 9.14
N LEU A 140 13.86 18.65 8.48
CA LEU A 140 14.40 17.78 7.42
C LEU A 140 14.69 16.38 7.95
N VAL A 141 15.43 16.27 9.05
CA VAL A 141 15.82 14.98 9.65
C VAL A 141 14.58 14.19 10.04
N ARG A 142 13.58 14.82 10.66
CA ARG A 142 12.31 14.16 11.01
C ARG A 142 11.59 13.62 9.77
N SER A 143 11.50 14.42 8.71
CA SER A 143 10.78 14.06 7.49
C SER A 143 11.51 12.96 6.72
N ALA A 144 12.84 13.05 6.63
CA ALA A 144 13.68 12.02 6.04
C ALA A 144 13.55 10.69 6.79
N ALA A 145 13.63 10.71 8.12
CA ALA A 145 13.47 9.51 8.94
C ALA A 145 12.09 8.88 8.76
N ALA A 146 11.01 9.69 8.74
CA ALA A 146 9.66 9.20 8.48
C ALA A 146 9.55 8.54 7.10
N HIS A 147 10.14 9.14 6.06
CA HIS A 147 10.16 8.58 4.71
C HIS A 147 10.93 7.25 4.64
N MET A 148 12.10 7.16 5.29
CA MET A 148 12.91 5.93 5.34
C MET A 148 12.27 4.82 6.19
N LEU A 149 11.40 5.16 7.14
CA LEU A 149 10.63 4.21 7.96
C LEU A 149 9.27 3.84 7.36
N ALA A 150 8.76 4.59 6.38
CA ALA A 150 7.50 4.31 5.68
C ALA A 150 7.40 2.86 5.14
N PRO A 151 8.48 2.22 4.64
CA PRO A 151 8.42 0.85 4.18
C PRO A 151 7.99 -0.19 5.23
N LEU A 152 8.12 0.12 6.53
CA LEU A 152 7.61 -0.76 7.60
C LEU A 152 6.09 -0.97 7.52
N ARG A 153 5.36 -0.05 6.87
CA ARG A 153 3.91 -0.16 6.64
C ARG A 153 3.55 -0.89 5.36
N TYR A 154 4.53 -1.26 4.52
CA TYR A 154 4.25 -1.91 3.24
C TYR A 154 3.70 -3.33 3.40
N ALA A 155 4.08 -4.06 4.45
CA ALA A 155 3.48 -5.36 4.75
C ALA A 155 1.96 -5.23 4.97
N TYR A 156 1.55 -4.28 5.81
CA TYR A 156 0.14 -3.97 6.05
C TYR A 156 -0.58 -3.49 4.78
N CYS A 157 0.04 -2.59 4.01
CA CYS A 157 -0.51 -2.14 2.73
C CYS A 157 -0.76 -3.31 1.77
N GLY A 158 0.19 -4.24 1.67
CA GLY A 158 0.06 -5.45 0.86
C GLY A 158 -1.09 -6.33 1.31
N GLN A 159 -1.24 -6.55 2.62
CA GLN A 159 -2.38 -7.30 3.17
C GLN A 159 -3.73 -6.66 2.82
N MET A 160 -3.85 -5.33 2.93
CA MET A 160 -5.08 -4.63 2.60
C MET A 160 -5.39 -4.67 1.10
N LYS A 161 -4.37 -4.52 0.23
CA LYS A 161 -4.53 -4.68 -1.22
C LYS A 161 -5.02 -6.11 -1.56
N LYS A 162 -4.43 -7.15 -0.96
CA LYS A 162 -4.84 -8.55 -1.19
C LYS A 162 -6.28 -8.78 -0.76
N LEU A 163 -6.65 -8.25 0.40
CA LEU A 163 -8.00 -8.35 0.93
C LEU A 163 -9.03 -7.67 0.02
N THR A 164 -8.72 -6.48 -0.49
CA THR A 164 -9.54 -5.80 -1.51
C THR A 164 -9.70 -6.64 -2.77
N TRP A 165 -8.61 -7.23 -3.28
CA TRP A 165 -8.65 -8.09 -4.47
C TRP A 165 -9.54 -9.32 -4.26
N VAL A 166 -9.38 -10.05 -3.14
CA VAL A 166 -10.22 -11.22 -2.83
C VAL A 166 -11.69 -10.85 -2.73
N LEU A 167 -12.01 -9.69 -2.15
CA LEU A 167 -13.40 -9.22 -2.08
C LEU A 167 -13.99 -8.93 -3.46
N GLN A 168 -13.20 -8.39 -4.38
CA GLN A 168 -13.63 -8.18 -5.77
C GLN A 168 -13.90 -9.51 -6.47
N GLN A 169 -12.99 -10.48 -6.35
CA GLN A 169 -13.19 -11.83 -6.90
C GLN A 169 -14.44 -12.49 -6.33
N LYS A 170 -14.62 -12.48 -5.00
CA LYS A 170 -15.82 -13.03 -4.36
C LYS A 170 -17.10 -12.30 -4.72
N ARG A 171 -17.04 -11.00 -5.04
CA ARG A 171 -18.21 -10.27 -5.54
C ARG A 171 -18.59 -10.71 -6.94
N GLU A 172 -17.60 -10.96 -7.78
CA GLU A 172 -17.80 -11.40 -9.16
C GLU A 172 -18.29 -12.85 -9.23
N GLU A 173 -17.69 -13.76 -8.47
CA GLU A 173 -18.16 -15.15 -8.33
C GLU A 173 -19.65 -15.23 -7.97
N ARG A 174 -20.15 -14.32 -7.12
CA ARG A 174 -21.57 -14.27 -6.72
C ARG A 174 -22.49 -13.62 -7.74
N ARG A 175 -21.96 -12.73 -8.59
CA ARG A 175 -22.74 -12.20 -9.71
C ARG A 175 -23.00 -13.28 -10.75
N LEU A 176 -22.02 -14.17 -10.92
CA LEU A 176 -22.06 -15.26 -11.90
C LEU A 176 -22.76 -16.52 -11.34
N GLY A 177 -22.57 -16.83 -10.06
CA GLY A 177 -23.24 -17.93 -9.37
C GLY A 177 -24.48 -17.42 -8.63
N GLY A 178 -25.67 -17.74 -9.16
CA GLY A 178 -26.96 -17.41 -8.56
C GLY A 178 -27.03 -17.76 -7.06
N ASP A 179 -27.77 -16.93 -6.31
CA ASP A 179 -27.78 -16.92 -4.84
C ASP A 179 -28.24 -18.27 -4.27
N CYS A 180 -27.30 -19.07 -3.74
CA CYS A 180 -27.63 -20.28 -3.00
C CYS A 180 -28.15 -19.88 -1.61
N HIS A 181 -29.45 -19.57 -1.52
CA HIS A 181 -30.13 -19.36 -0.24
C HIS A 181 -30.19 -20.65 0.56
N HIS A 182 -29.14 -20.93 1.33
CA HIS A 182 -29.23 -21.87 2.44
C HIS A 182 -29.58 -21.09 3.71
N GLU A 183 -30.70 -21.42 4.34
CA GLU A 183 -31.10 -20.84 5.64
C GLU A 183 -29.99 -21.06 6.67
N PRO A 184 -29.30 -20.01 7.15
CA PRO A 184 -28.18 -20.20 8.04
C PRO A 184 -28.69 -20.33 9.47
N LYS A 185 -28.38 -21.45 10.14
CA LYS A 185 -28.37 -21.51 11.61
C LYS A 185 -27.53 -20.32 12.12
N GLN A 186 -28.08 -19.52 13.04
CA GLN A 186 -27.44 -18.30 13.59
C GLN A 186 -26.28 -18.64 14.54
N VAL A 187 -25.26 -19.27 13.99
CA VAL A 187 -24.14 -19.82 14.73
C VAL A 187 -22.85 -19.22 14.17
N CYS A 188 -21.95 -18.82 15.06
CA CYS A 188 -20.65 -18.30 14.68
C CYS A 188 -19.88 -19.36 13.89
N VAL A 189 -19.48 -19.05 12.64
CA VAL A 189 -18.75 -20.00 11.78
C VAL A 189 -17.34 -20.32 12.28
N THR A 190 -16.83 -19.58 13.28
CA THR A 190 -15.52 -19.83 13.89
C THR A 190 -15.63 -20.71 15.13
N CYS A 191 -16.36 -20.26 16.16
CA CYS A 191 -16.41 -20.94 17.46
C CYS A 191 -17.68 -21.76 17.70
N ARG A 192 -18.61 -21.80 16.74
CA ARG A 192 -19.90 -22.50 16.83
C ARG A 192 -20.83 -22.04 17.98
N ALA A 193 -20.52 -20.95 18.67
CA ALA A 193 -21.43 -20.34 19.65
C ALA A 193 -22.63 -19.67 18.96
N LYS A 194 -23.78 -19.57 19.65
CA LYS A 194 -24.94 -18.79 19.18
C LYS A 194 -24.49 -17.35 18.94
N ALA A 195 -24.60 -16.88 17.70
CA ALA A 195 -24.32 -15.48 17.39
C ALA A 195 -25.53 -14.67 17.89
N GLY A 196 -25.38 -14.00 19.04
CA GLY A 196 -26.50 -13.28 19.69
C GLY A 196 -27.27 -12.37 18.73
N HIS A 197 -28.60 -12.44 18.81
CA HIS A 197 -29.61 -11.86 17.90
C HIS A 197 -29.45 -10.37 17.54
N LEU A 198 -28.66 -9.58 18.28
CA LEU A 198 -28.60 -8.12 18.14
C LEU A 198 -27.30 -7.57 17.52
N PHE A 199 -26.23 -8.37 17.43
CA PHE A 199 -24.90 -7.88 16.96
C PHE A 199 -24.12 -8.88 16.09
N GLY A 200 -24.79 -9.90 15.54
CA GLY A 200 -24.19 -10.87 14.64
C GLY A 200 -23.72 -10.20 13.34
N THR A 201 -22.42 -10.21 13.09
CA THR A 201 -21.83 -9.60 11.88
C THR A 201 -21.48 -10.68 10.87
N LYS A 202 -21.66 -10.41 9.58
CA LYS A 202 -21.31 -11.38 8.52
C LYS A 202 -19.88 -11.14 8.05
N CYS A 203 -19.13 -12.22 7.85
CA CYS A 203 -17.83 -12.16 7.20
C CYS A 203 -17.99 -11.69 5.75
N ARG A 204 -17.27 -10.66 5.32
CA ARG A 204 -17.38 -10.19 3.92
C ARG A 204 -16.85 -11.18 2.87
N ILE A 205 -15.97 -12.11 3.24
CA ILE A 205 -15.42 -13.12 2.33
C ILE A 205 -16.39 -14.29 2.17
N CYS A 206 -16.75 -14.98 3.26
CA CYS A 206 -17.55 -16.21 3.22
C CYS A 206 -19.03 -16.05 3.58
N GLN A 207 -19.49 -14.85 3.96
CA GLN A 207 -20.86 -14.56 4.47
C GLN A 207 -21.29 -15.29 5.74
N GLY A 208 -20.42 -16.09 6.35
CA GLY A 208 -20.70 -16.72 7.63
C GLY A 208 -20.93 -15.71 8.75
N HIS A 209 -21.87 -16.04 9.66
CA HIS A 209 -22.11 -15.26 10.87
C HIS A 209 -20.92 -15.33 11.83
N LEU A 210 -20.60 -14.22 12.48
CA LEU A 210 -19.51 -14.09 13.45
C LEU A 210 -20.03 -13.47 14.74
N CYS A 211 -19.59 -14.02 15.88
CA CYS A 211 -19.71 -13.33 17.15
C CYS A 211 -18.67 -12.18 17.23
N MET A 212 -18.87 -11.23 18.14
CA MET A 212 -17.98 -10.08 18.30
C MET A 212 -16.53 -10.50 18.55
N SER A 213 -16.29 -11.51 19.40
CA SER A 213 -14.95 -12.02 19.72
C SER A 213 -14.24 -12.68 18.54
N CYS A 214 -14.98 -13.20 17.56
CA CYS A 214 -14.43 -13.80 16.34
C CYS A 214 -14.37 -12.83 15.15
N SER A 215 -14.87 -11.60 15.33
CA SER A 215 -14.93 -10.58 14.31
C SER A 215 -13.65 -9.74 14.30
N ILE A 216 -13.00 -9.65 13.15
CA ILE A 216 -11.87 -8.74 12.94
C ILE A 216 -12.32 -7.61 12.02
N LYS A 217 -12.06 -6.37 12.45
CA LYS A 217 -12.37 -5.16 11.69
C LYS A 217 -11.13 -4.69 10.94
N LYS A 218 -11.23 -4.49 9.63
CA LYS A 218 -10.19 -3.84 8.79
C LYS A 218 -10.77 -2.68 8.01
N LYS A 219 -10.02 -1.58 7.92
CA LYS A 219 -10.37 -0.42 7.10
C LYS A 219 -9.77 -0.62 5.71
N LEU A 220 -10.61 -0.52 4.68
CA LEU A 220 -10.19 -0.64 3.29
C LEU A 220 -10.40 0.68 2.56
N SER A 221 -9.50 0.95 1.63
CA SER A 221 -9.55 2.07 0.70
C SER A 221 -9.97 1.56 -0.68
N PHE A 222 -10.85 2.31 -1.33
CA PHE A 222 -11.35 2.00 -2.67
C PHE A 222 -11.22 3.23 -3.56
N LEU A 223 -11.20 3.00 -4.87
CA LEU A 223 -11.26 4.08 -5.85
C LEU A 223 -12.71 4.25 -6.32
N ALA A 224 -13.14 5.51 -6.42
CA ALA A 224 -14.39 5.88 -7.05
C ALA A 224 -14.30 5.70 -8.59
N PRO A 225 -15.44 5.73 -9.31
CA PRO A 225 -15.45 5.65 -10.78
C PRO A 225 -14.63 6.74 -11.47
N ASP A 226 -14.54 7.92 -10.87
CA ASP A 226 -13.68 9.04 -11.30
C ASP A 226 -12.20 8.86 -10.94
N ARG A 227 -11.83 7.66 -10.45
CA ARG A 227 -10.50 7.26 -9.98
C ARG A 227 -10.02 8.01 -8.74
N SER A 228 -10.85 8.84 -8.11
CA SER A 228 -10.52 9.48 -6.84
C SER A 228 -10.50 8.44 -5.70
N LEU A 229 -9.73 8.71 -4.64
CA LEU A 229 -9.80 7.89 -3.43
C LEU A 229 -11.12 8.15 -2.72
N GLN A 230 -11.96 7.12 -2.62
CA GLN A 230 -12.98 7.13 -1.58
C GLN A 230 -12.27 6.93 -0.26
N GLY A 231 -12.49 7.84 0.69
CA GLY A 231 -11.98 7.71 2.05
C GLY A 231 -12.32 6.34 2.63
N HIS A 232 -11.56 5.89 3.65
CA HIS A 232 -11.77 4.58 4.25
C HIS A 232 -13.25 4.33 4.51
N GLN A 233 -13.84 3.36 3.80
CA GLN A 233 -15.17 2.90 4.14
C GLN A 233 -15.13 2.37 5.59
N GLY A 234 -16.26 2.45 6.30
CA GLY A 234 -16.36 2.01 7.69
C GLY A 234 -15.76 0.61 7.90
N PRO A 235 -15.32 0.29 9.13
CA PRO A 235 -14.59 -0.94 9.41
C PRO A 235 -15.32 -2.17 8.86
N THR A 236 -14.66 -2.87 7.94
CA THR A 236 -15.20 -4.06 7.30
C THR A 236 -14.88 -5.29 8.14
N ILE A 237 -15.83 -6.23 8.25
CA ILE A 237 -15.78 -7.32 9.22
C ILE A 237 -15.42 -8.66 8.57
N TYR A 238 -14.47 -9.36 9.19
CA TYR A 238 -13.87 -10.59 8.69
C TYR A 238 -13.75 -11.67 9.77
N ARG A 239 -13.67 -12.91 9.30
CA ARG A 239 -13.36 -14.09 10.10
C ARG A 239 -11.84 -14.23 10.22
N VAL A 240 -11.33 -14.53 11.41
CA VAL A 240 -9.89 -14.79 11.66
C VAL A 240 -9.28 -15.74 10.63
N ILE A 241 -9.89 -16.93 10.45
CA ILE A 241 -9.40 -17.96 9.53
C ILE A 241 -9.40 -17.46 8.07
N CYS A 242 -10.43 -16.71 7.65
CA CYS A 242 -10.44 -16.14 6.29
C CYS A 242 -9.34 -15.09 6.09
N LEU A 243 -8.87 -14.42 7.14
CA LEU A 243 -7.72 -13.53 7.06
C LEU A 243 -6.39 -14.28 7.05
N LEU A 244 -6.28 -15.37 7.81
CA LEU A 244 -5.06 -16.20 7.84
C LEU A 244 -4.80 -16.89 6.49
N LEU A 245 -5.85 -17.39 5.83
CA LEU A 245 -5.74 -17.98 4.50
C LEU A 245 -5.26 -16.98 3.43
N LEU A 246 -5.45 -15.66 3.62
CA LEU A 246 -4.91 -14.64 2.69
C LEU A 246 -3.38 -14.53 2.74
N ASN A 247 -2.77 -14.95 3.85
CA ASN A 247 -1.31 -14.98 3.97
C ASN A 247 -0.72 -16.23 3.29
N SER A 248 -1.52 -17.29 3.10
CA SER A 248 -1.12 -18.53 2.43
C SER A 248 -1.36 -18.54 0.92
N VAL A 249 -2.11 -17.58 0.39
CA VAL A 249 -2.28 -17.37 -1.07
C VAL A 249 -1.17 -16.42 -1.54
N VAL A 250 -0.02 -17.00 -1.89
CA VAL A 250 1.02 -16.47 -2.79
C VAL A 250 1.60 -17.65 -3.54
#